data_AF-A0ABD6CL68-F1
#
_entry.id   AF-A0ABD6CL68-F1
#
_cell.length_a   1.000
_cell.length_b   1.000
_cell.length_c   1.000
_cell.angle_alpha   90.00
_cell.angle_beta   90.00
_cell.angle_gamma   90.00
#
_symmetry.space_group_name_H-M   'P 1'
#
loop_
_entity.id
_entity.type
_entity.pdbx_description
1 polymer ?
#
loop_
_entity_poly.entity_id
_entity_poly.type
_entity_poly.pdbx_seq_one_letter_code
_entity_poly.pdbx_strand_id
1 'polypeptide(L)' 'MDIDAAMRRKIVVSIVSVGAFFALFVGIGATFGPDLGETGGLALVGAIALFVLVMAGVGVILQD' A
#
# COMPACT_ATOMS: atom_id res chain seq x y z
N MET A 1 19.13 10.13 18.70
CA MET A 1 17.80 10.74 18.49
C MET A 1 16.80 9.86 19.22
N ASP A 2 16.21 10.36 20.31
CA ASP A 2 15.08 9.67 20.96
C ASP A 2 13.86 9.81 20.05
N ILE A 3 13.58 8.76 19.27
CA ILE A 3 12.35 8.70 18.51
C ILE A 3 11.25 8.37 19.50
N ASP A 4 10.40 9.36 19.77
CA ASP A 4 9.19 9.19 20.57
C ASP A 4 8.38 7.98 20.06
N ALA A 5 7.79 7.20 20.97
CA ALA A 5 7.16 5.93 20.64
C ALA A 5 6.03 6.11 19.60
N ALA A 6 5.34 7.24 19.65
CA ALA A 6 4.33 7.63 18.66
C ALA A 6 4.92 7.89 17.26
N MET A 7 6.06 8.57 17.19
CA MET A 7 6.77 8.83 15.93
C MET A 7 7.29 7.54 15.31
N ARG A 8 7.83 6.63 16.14
CA ARG A 8 8.28 5.30 15.68
C ARG A 8 7.13 4.51 15.07
N ARG A 9 5.94 4.55 15.68
CA ARG A 9 4.74 3.87 15.18
C ARG A 9 4.31 4.42 13.82
N LYS A 10 4.31 5.74 13.64
CA LYS A 10 3.99 6.40 12.36
C LYS A 10 4.92 5.96 11.22
N ILE A 11 6.22 5.91 11.49
CA ILE A 11 7.22 5.46 10.51
C ILE A 11 7.00 3.98 10.15
N VAL A 12 6.86 3.11 11.15
CA VAL A 12 6.66 1.67 10.92
C VAL A 12 5.41 1.41 10.09
N VAL A 13 4.29 2.05 10.43
CA VAL A 13 3.04 1.87 9.68
C VAL A 13 3.20 2.36 8.23
N SER A 14 3.85 3.50 8.00
CA SER A 14 4.10 4.00 6.64
C SER A 14 4.93 3.01 5.81
N ILE A 15 6.04 2.51 6.38
CA ILE A 15 6.90 1.53 5.71
C ILE A 15 6.13 0.24 5.40
N VAL A 16 5.35 -0.27 6.36
CA VAL A 16 4.55 -1.48 6.18
C VAL A 16 3.49 -1.28 5.09
N SER A 17 2.80 -0.14 5.08
CA SER A 17 1.80 0.17 4.05
C SER A 17 2.42 0.22 2.65
N VAL A 18 3.57 0.88 2.49
CA VAL A 18 4.28 0.92 1.20
C VAL A 18 4.75 -0.47 0.79
N GLY A 19 5.30 -1.25 1.73
CA GLY A 19 5.74 -2.63 1.46
C GLY A 19 4.58 -3.53 1.03
N ALA A 20 3.42 -3.42 1.68
CA ALA A 20 2.21 -4.15 1.31
C ALA A 20 1.72 -3.78 -0.09
N PHE A 21 1.80 -2.49 -0.46
CA PHE A 21 1.43 -2.04 -1.80
C PHE A 21 2.36 -2.59 -2.88
N PHE A 22 3.67 -2.60 -2.62
CA PHE A 22 4.64 -3.24 -3.50
C PHE A 22 4.37 -4.74 -3.68
N ALA A 23 4.07 -5.46 -2.60
CA ALA A 23 3.72 -6.87 -2.66
C ALA A 23 2.47 -7.11 -3.53
N LEU A 24 1.48 -6.22 -3.43
CA LEU A 24 0.28 -6.25 -4.29
C LEU A 24 0.64 -6.09 -5.77
N PHE A 25 1.49 -5.12 -6.13
CA PHE A 25 1.94 -4.93 -7.51
C PHE A 25 2.72 -6.11 -8.05
N VAL A 26 3.63 -6.67 -7.26
CA VAL A 26 4.38 -7.87 -7.65
C VAL A 26 3.43 -9.06 -7.83
N GLY A 27 2.45 -9.22 -6.94
CA GLY A 27 1.43 -10.27 -7.05
C GLY A 27 0.59 -10.14 -8.32
N ILE A 28 0.17 -8.93 -8.68
CA ILE A 28 -0.57 -8.67 -9.92
C ILE A 28 0.30 -9.00 -11.14
N GLY A 29 1.54 -8.52 -11.17
CA GLY A 29 2.48 -8.83 -12.27
C GLY A 29 2.76 -10.33 -12.40
N ALA A 30 2.89 -11.03 -11.28
CA ALA A 30 3.09 -12.50 -11.27
C ALA A 30 1.84 -13.26 -11.73
N THR A 31 0.65 -12.72 -11.50
CA THR A 31 -0.64 -13.37 -11.84
C THR A 31 -1.03 -13.14 -13.29
N PHE A 32 -0.87 -11.91 -13.79
CA PHE A 32 -1.34 -11.51 -15.12
C PHE A 32 -0.22 -11.42 -16.17
N GLY A 33 1.05 -11.51 -15.75
CA GLY A 33 2.20 -11.35 -16.64
C GLY A 33 2.46 -9.88 -17.02
N PRO A 34 3.53 -9.63 -17.81
CA PRO A 34 3.99 -8.28 -18.12
C PRO A 34 3.02 -7.46 -18.97
N ASP A 35 2.20 -8.11 -19.80
CA ASP A 35 1.25 -7.43 -20.67
C ASP A 35 -0.05 -7.03 -19.95
N LEU A 36 -0.31 -7.58 -18.74
CA LEU A 36 -1.50 -7.41 -17.88
C LEU A 36 -2.86 -7.80 -18.52
N GLY A 37 -3.06 -7.51 -19.81
CA GLY A 37 -4.35 -7.57 -20.48
C GLY A 37 -5.36 -6.59 -19.89
N GLU A 38 -6.61 -6.68 -20.37
CA GLU A 38 -7.71 -5.85 -19.88
C GLU A 38 -7.99 -6.10 -18.39
N THR A 39 -8.04 -7.37 -17.98
CA THR A 39 -8.31 -7.77 -16.59
C THR A 39 -7.19 -7.37 -15.63
N GLY A 40 -5.92 -7.56 -16.00
CA GLY A 40 -4.79 -7.15 -15.16
C GLY A 40 -4.67 -5.64 -15.05
N GLY A 41 -5.02 -4.90 -16.10
CA GLY A 41 -5.09 -3.43 -16.06
C GLY A 41 -6.14 -2.94 -15.05
N LEU A 42 -7.34 -3.53 -15.07
CA LEU A 42 -8.37 -3.23 -14.07
C LEU A 42 -7.95 -3.64 -12.65
N ALA A 43 -7.28 -4.79 -12.49
CA ALA A 43 -6.75 -5.22 -11.21
C ALA A 43 -5.71 -4.23 -10.66
N LEU A 44 -4.84 -3.71 -11.52
CA LEU A 44 -3.84 -2.70 -11.15
C LEU A 44 -4.50 -1.39 -10.70
N VAL A 45 -5.47 -0.89 -11.46
CA VAL A 45 -6.23 0.33 -11.09
C VAL A 45 -6.98 0.11 -9.76
N GLY A 46 -7.61 -1.05 -9.58
CA GLY A 46 -8.28 -1.42 -8.34
C GLY A 46 -7.31 -1.47 -7.15
N ALA A 47 -6.11 -2.00 -7.34
CA ALA A 47 -5.08 -2.04 -6.31
C ALA A 47 -4.60 -0.63 -5.91
N ILE A 48 -4.46 0.28 -6.87
CA ILE A 48 -4.13 1.69 -6.60
C ILE A 48 -5.25 2.34 -5.79
N ALA A 49 -6.51 2.18 -6.22
CA ALA A 49 -7.66 2.73 -5.50
C ALA A 49 -7.75 2.19 -4.07
N LEU A 50 -7.58 0.87 -3.89
CA LEU A 50 -7.52 0.22 -2.59
C LEU A 50 -6.40 0.81 -1.72
N PHE A 51 -5.21 1.00 -2.29
CA PHE A 51 -4.08 1.58 -1.55
C PHE A 51 -4.37 3.01 -1.07
N VAL A 52 -4.98 3.84 -1.90
CA VAL A 52 -5.38 5.20 -1.50
C VAL A 52 -6.38 5.14 -0.34
N LEU A 53 -7.36 4.24 -0.39
CA LEU A 53 -8.34 4.07 0.70
C LEU A 53 -7.68 3.58 2.00
N VAL A 54 -6.75 2.63 1.89
CA VAL A 54 -5.98 2.15 3.04
C VAL A 54 -5.17 3.29 3.64
N MET A 55 -4.49 4.09 2.83
CA MET A 55 -3.69 5.22 3.31
C MET A 55 -4.55 6.33 3.92
N ALA A 56 -5.74 6.58 3.38
CA ALA A 56 -6.72 7.48 3.98
C ALA A 56 -7.15 6.96 5.38
N GLY A 57 -7.47 5.68 5.49
CA GLY A 57 -7.81 5.05 6.78
C GLY A 57 -6.66 5.06 7.79
N VAL A 58 -5.44 4.78 7.33
CA VAL A 58 -4.20 4.88 8.12
C VAL A 58 -4.03 6.32 8.64
N GLY A 59 -4.25 7.32 7.77
CA GLY A 59 -4.22 8.73 8.16
C GLY A 59 -5.19 9.06 9.29
N VAL A 60 -6.42 8.56 9.22
CA VAL A 60 -7.43 8.73 10.29
C VAL A 60 -7.02 8.00 11.57
N ILE A 61 -6.49 6.78 11.49
CA ILE A 61 -6.11 5.98 12.66
C ILE A 61 -4.88 6.54 13.39
N LEU A 62 -3.96 7.20 12.67
CA LEU A 62 -2.71 7.75 13.24
C LEU A 62 -2.78 9.26 13.52
N GLN A 63 -3.96 9.87 13.42
CA GLN A 63 -4.17 11.28 13.79
C GLN A 63 -4.01 11.52 15.29
N ASP A 64 -4.25 10.51 16.13
CA ASP A 64 -4.02 10.51 17.58
C ASP A 64 -2.57 10.12 17.97
#